data_AF-A0A174NUT4-F1
#
_entry.id   AF-A0A174NUT4-F1
#
_cell.length_a   1.000
_cell.length_b   1.000
_cell.length_c   1.000
_cell.angle_alpha   90.00
_cell.angle_beta   90.00
_cell.angle_gamma   90.00
#
_symmetry.space_group_name_H-M   'P 1'
#
loop_
_entity.id
_entity.type
_entity.pdbx_description
1 polymer ?
#
loop_
_entity_poly.entity_id
_entity_poly.type
_entity_poly.pdbx_seq_one_letter_code
_entity_poly.pdbx_strand_id
1 'polypeptide(L)' 'MIEEGTVVYYLDEDLVHSGRVTDVTPVSGGFTFSIDSYGACEGPYVIASGQIGKTVFFTEKEAKDRLGL' A
#
# COMPACT_ATOMS: atom_id res chain seq x y z
N MET A 1 -10.97 -5.38 -3.89
CA MET A 1 -10.21 -5.48 -5.15
C MET A 1 -9.41 -4.19 -5.25
N ILE A 2 -8.14 -4.24 -5.61
CA ILE A 2 -7.32 -3.03 -5.72
C ILE A 2 -7.38 -2.52 -7.15
N GLU A 3 -7.60 -1.23 -7.30
CA GLU A 3 -7.74 -0.52 -8.57
C GLU A 3 -7.23 0.92 -8.42
N GLU A 4 -7.00 1.59 -9.53
CA GLU A 4 -6.65 3.01 -9.52
C GLU A 4 -7.66 3.82 -8.72
N GLY A 5 -7.14 4.73 -7.88
CA GLY A 5 -7.92 5.54 -6.98
C GLY A 5 -8.21 4.90 -5.62
N THR A 6 -7.95 3.60 -5.43
CA THR A 6 -8.06 2.93 -4.13
C THR A 6 -7.11 3.57 -3.12
N VAL A 7 -7.59 3.85 -1.91
CA VAL A 7 -6.71 4.25 -0.79
C VAL A 7 -6.24 2.99 -0.08
N VAL A 8 -4.93 2.87 0.10
CA VAL A 8 -4.30 1.81 0.88
C VAL A 8 -3.51 2.42 2.03
N TYR A 9 -3.30 1.63 3.07
CA TYR A 9 -2.53 2.00 4.25
C TYR A 9 -1.27 1.16 4.30
N TYR A 10 -0.12 1.75 4.63
CA TYR A 10 1.14 1.02 4.72
C TYR A 10 1.89 1.39 5.99
N LEU A 11 2.76 0.48 6.41
CA LEU A 11 3.60 0.66 7.58
C LEU A 11 4.95 1.23 7.16
N ASP A 12 5.38 2.27 7.85
CA ASP A 12 6.74 2.79 7.81
C ASP A 12 7.20 2.99 9.25
N GLU A 13 8.22 2.22 9.66
CA GLU A 13 8.63 2.08 11.06
C GLU A 13 7.44 1.78 12.00
N ASP A 14 7.13 2.69 12.93
CA ASP A 14 6.03 2.58 13.89
C ASP A 14 4.83 3.48 13.51
N LEU A 15 4.77 3.95 12.27
CA LEU A 15 3.74 4.84 11.76
C LEU A 15 2.88 4.18 10.67
N VAL A 16 1.60 4.55 10.69
CA VAL A 16 0.65 4.22 9.61
C VAL A 16 0.56 5.40 8.67
N HIS A 17 0.85 5.15 7.41
CA HIS A 17 0.67 6.11 6.33
C HIS A 17 -0.42 5.60 5.38
N SER A 18 -0.88 6.49 4.51
CA SER A 18 -1.78 6.13 3.41
C SER A 18 -1.24 6.66 2.09
N GLY A 19 -1.64 5.99 1.03
CA GLY A 19 -1.37 6.41 -0.34
C GLY A 19 -2.49 5.96 -1.26
N ARG A 20 -2.70 6.72 -2.34
CA ARG A 20 -3.70 6.41 -3.35
C ARG A 20 -3.06 5.66 -4.50
N VAL A 21 -3.68 4.57 -4.91
CA VAL A 21 -3.22 3.76 -6.04
C VAL A 21 -3.33 4.59 -7.33
N THR A 22 -2.23 4.66 -8.09
CA THR A 22 -2.13 5.43 -9.34
C THR A 22 -1.98 4.57 -10.59
N ASP A 23 -1.54 3.33 -10.44
CA ASP A 23 -1.41 2.36 -11.53
C ASP A 23 -1.50 0.93 -10.98
N VAL A 24 -2.04 0.01 -11.76
CA VAL A 24 -2.05 -1.43 -11.47
C VAL A 24 -1.57 -2.20 -12.70
N THR A 25 -0.40 -2.83 -12.57
CA THR A 25 0.23 -3.57 -13.66
C THR A 25 0.18 -5.08 -13.37
N PRO A 26 -0.43 -5.91 -14.23
CA PRO A 26 -0.39 -7.37 -14.09
C PRO A 26 1.02 -7.90 -14.34
N VAL A 27 1.44 -8.89 -13.55
CA VAL A 27 2.73 -9.58 -13.70
C VAL A 27 2.54 -11.09 -13.59
N SER A 28 3.54 -11.88 -13.99
CA SER A 28 3.45 -13.34 -13.85
C SER A 28 3.28 -13.72 -12.37
N GLY A 29 2.16 -14.38 -12.04
CA GLY A 29 1.84 -14.79 -10.67
C GLY A 29 1.18 -13.72 -9.79
N GLY A 30 0.77 -12.57 -10.32
CA GLY A 30 0.07 -11.54 -9.54
C GLY A 30 -0.05 -10.19 -10.25
N PHE A 31 0.11 -9.12 -9.48
CA PHE A 31 0.17 -7.75 -10.00
C PHE A 31 1.06 -6.90 -9.10
N THR A 32 1.55 -5.80 -9.65
CA THR A 32 2.15 -4.69 -8.90
C THR A 32 1.23 -3.49 -8.98
N PHE A 33 1.30 -2.60 -8.00
CA PHE A 33 0.55 -1.34 -8.02
C PHE A 33 1.43 -0.21 -7.53
N SER A 34 1.22 0.98 -8.07
CA SER A 34 1.92 2.21 -7.67
C SER A 34 1.02 3.04 -6.77
N ILE A 35 1.60 3.76 -5.80
CA ILE A 35 0.89 4.77 -5.01
C ILE A 35 1.48 6.17 -5.20
N ASP A 36 0.65 7.19 -5.00
CA ASP A 36 1.00 8.60 -5.16
C ASP A 36 1.91 9.17 -4.06
N SER A 37 2.02 8.48 -2.93
CA SER A 37 2.75 8.94 -1.76
C SER A 37 3.37 7.76 -0.99
N TYR A 38 4.69 7.80 -0.81
CA TYR A 38 5.44 6.88 0.05
C TYR A 38 6.42 7.67 0.92
N GLY A 39 6.06 7.87 2.19
CA GLY A 39 6.79 8.76 3.10
C GLY A 39 6.88 10.20 2.59
N ALA A 40 8.03 10.84 2.79
CA ALA A 40 8.36 12.19 2.30
C ALA A 40 9.05 12.20 0.92
N CYS A 41 9.14 11.06 0.24
CA CYS A 41 9.77 10.96 -1.08
C CYS A 41 8.75 11.19 -2.20
N GLU A 42 9.09 12.08 -3.13
CA GLU A 42 8.34 12.27 -4.37
C GLU A 42 8.72 11.17 -5.37
N GLY A 43 7.76 10.31 -5.72
CA GLY A 43 7.91 9.31 -6.78
C GLY A 43 6.95 8.14 -6.65
N PRO A 44 6.55 7.49 -7.76
CA PRO A 44 5.66 6.33 -7.71
C PRO A 44 6.38 5.17 -7.02
N TYR A 45 5.88 4.78 -5.85
CA TYR A 45 6.38 3.61 -5.13
C TYR A 45 5.61 2.37 -5.59
N VAL A 46 6.34 1.43 -6.20
CA VAL A 46 5.76 0.20 -6.78
C VAL A 46 5.76 -0.92 -5.75
N ILE A 47 4.57 -1.47 -5.48
CA ILE A 47 4.32 -2.48 -4.45
C ILE A 47 3.82 -3.77 -5.10
N ALA A 48 4.39 -4.90 -4.71
CA ALA A 48 3.89 -6.22 -5.13
C ALA A 48 2.62 -6.61 -4.36
N SER A 49 1.65 -7.22 -5.05
CA SER A 49 0.37 -7.67 -4.45
C SER A 49 0.55 -8.56 -3.21
N GLY A 50 1.63 -9.33 -3.14
CA GLY A 50 1.97 -10.18 -2.00
C GLY A 50 2.34 -9.45 -0.70
N GLN A 51 2.42 -8.11 -0.71
CA GLN A 51 2.58 -7.26 0.47
C GLN A 51 1.25 -6.89 1.15
N ILE A 52 0.12 -7.07 0.45
CA ILE A 52 -1.21 -6.85 1.01
C ILE A 52 -1.45 -7.84 2.16
N GLY A 53 -1.89 -7.31 3.30
CA GLY A 53 -2.06 -8.03 4.57
C GLY A 53 -0.77 -8.23 5.37
N LYS A 54 0.40 -7.79 4.88
CA LYS A 54 1.69 -7.89 5.59
C LYS A 54 2.22 -6.54 6.02
N THR A 55 2.37 -5.65 5.04
CA THR A 55 2.91 -4.29 5.18
C THR A 55 2.01 -3.24 4.53
N VAL A 56 1.03 -3.68 3.72
CA VAL A 56 -0.01 -2.85 3.13
C VAL A 56 -1.39 -3.40 3.45
N PHE A 57 -2.37 -2.54 3.71
CA PHE A 57 -3.69 -2.88 4.23
C PHE A 57 -4.77 -2.04 3.54
N PHE A 58 -6.01 -2.55 3.53
CA PHE A 58 -7.14 -1.83 2.92
C PHE A 58 -7.78 -0.84 3.88
N THR A 59 -7.55 -1.00 5.19
CA THR A 59 -8.07 -0.10 6.21
C THR A 59 -6.98 0.35 7.17
N GLU A 60 -7.11 1.56 7.71
CA GLU A 60 -6.22 2.09 8.75
C GLU A 60 -6.26 1.21 10.00
N LYS A 61 -7.43 0.66 10.32
CA LYS A 61 -7.62 -0.25 11.45
C LYS A 61 -6.75 -1.48 11.33
N GLU A 62 -6.76 -2.16 10.18
CA GLU A 62 -5.91 -3.35 9.96
C GLU A 62 -4.42 -3.01 10.12
N ALA A 63 -4.01 -1.83 9.64
CA ALA A 63 -2.63 -1.36 9.80
C ALA A 63 -2.28 -1.07 11.27
N LYS A 64 -3.17 -0.42 12.04
CA LYS A 64 -2.98 -0.17 13.47
C LYS A 64 -2.97 -1.44 14.31
N ASP A 65 -3.91 -2.35 14.04
CA ASP A 65 -3.98 -3.67 14.69
C ASP A 65 -2.67 -4.43 14.48
N ARG A 66 -2.02 -4.29 13.30
CA ARG A 66 -0.72 -4.90 13.00
C ARG A 66 0.43 -4.34 13.84
N LEU A 67 0.39 -3.05 14.19
CA LEU A 67 1.34 -2.37 15.06
C LEU A 67 1.00 -2.51 16.56
N GLY A 68 -0.21 -2.97 16.89
CA GLY A 68 -0.69 -3.05 18.28
C GLY A 68 -1.11 -1.69 18.85
N LEU A 69 -1.54 -0.77 17.99
CA LEU A 69 -2.03 0.58 18.33
C LEU A 69 -3.56 0.64 18.53
#